data_AF-A0A9E6RE71-F1
#
_entry.id   AF-A0A9E6RE71-F1
#
_cell.length_a   1.000
_cell.length_b   1.000
_cell.length_c   1.000
_cell.angle_alpha   90.00
_cell.angle_beta   90.00
_cell.angle_gamma   90.00
#
_symmetry.space_group_name_H-M   'P 1'
#
loop_
_entity.id
_entity.type
_entity.pdbx_description
1 polymer ?
#
loop_
_entity_poly.entity_id
_entity_poly.type
_entity_poly.pdbx_seq_one_letter_code
_entity_poly.pdbx_strand_id
1 'polypeptide(L)'
;MGPAGPAGAAGAPKRVERYTATTNAAGVAVFSWTACAAPPDVQVLETWSGDAQIGGSITAQSLGGATVLAKVSRGTLLLSAGPFQTAAAGVAVTVRVIC
;
A
#
# COMPACT_ATOMS: atom_id res chain seq x y z
N MET A 1 10.65 -13.56 -41.67
CA MET A 1 10.10 -12.94 -40.44
C MET A 1 8.90 -12.11 -40.88
N GLY A 2 7.72 -12.28 -40.27
CA GLY A 2 6.50 -11.57 -40.67
C GLY A 2 6.49 -10.12 -40.18
N PRO A 3 5.69 -9.23 -40.81
CA PRO A 3 5.55 -7.85 -40.35
C PRO A 3 4.93 -7.80 -38.95
N ALA A 4 5.30 -6.77 -38.18
CA ALA A 4 4.67 -6.50 -36.89
C ALA A 4 3.16 -6.26 -37.07
N GLY A 5 2.34 -6.80 -36.17
CA GLY A 5 0.91 -6.55 -36.14
C GLY A 5 0.58 -5.10 -35.78
N PRO A 6 -0.66 -4.64 -36.05
CA PRO A 6 -1.10 -3.30 -35.68
C PRO A 6 -1.06 -3.10 -34.15
N ALA A 7 -0.73 -1.89 -33.72
CA ALA A 7 -0.84 -1.51 -32.32
C ALA A 7 -2.31 -1.51 -31.87
N GLY A 8 -2.58 -2.00 -30.65
CA GLY A 8 -3.91 -1.95 -30.04
C GLY A 8 -4.34 -0.53 -29.67
N ALA A 9 -5.64 -0.33 -29.45
CA ALA A 9 -6.17 0.96 -29.00
C ALA A 9 -5.67 1.32 -27.59
N ALA A 10 -5.48 2.62 -27.33
CA ALA A 10 -5.18 3.11 -26.00
C ALA A 10 -6.36 2.86 -25.04
N GLY A 11 -6.08 2.44 -23.80
CA GLY A 11 -7.09 2.31 -22.76
C GLY A 11 -7.62 3.66 -22.27
N ALA A 12 -8.73 3.64 -21.53
CA ALA A 12 -9.28 4.84 -20.89
C ALA A 12 -8.31 5.39 -19.82
N PRO A 13 -8.23 6.73 -19.63
CA PRO A 13 -7.39 7.32 -18.60
C PRO A 13 -7.73 6.80 -17.20
N LYS A 14 -6.68 6.57 -16.39
CA LYS A 14 -6.78 6.15 -14.99
C LYS A 14 -6.36 7.29 -14.07
N ARG A 15 -7.10 7.50 -13.00
CA ARG A 15 -6.78 8.41 -11.90
C ARG A 15 -5.82 7.69 -10.95
N VAL A 16 -4.63 8.25 -10.78
CA VAL A 16 -3.59 7.71 -9.89
C VAL A 16 -3.37 8.68 -8.74
N GLU A 17 -3.58 8.22 -7.53
CA GLU A 17 -3.53 9.03 -6.31
C GLU A 17 -2.61 8.39 -5.27
N ARG A 18 -2.08 9.20 -4.36
CA ARG A 18 -1.29 8.73 -3.21
C ARG A 18 -1.85 9.33 -1.93
N TYR A 19 -1.98 8.49 -0.91
CA TYR A 19 -2.50 8.85 0.39
C TYR A 19 -1.55 8.40 1.48
N THR A 20 -1.32 9.23 2.50
CA THR A 20 -0.52 8.89 3.67
C THR A 20 -1.38 9.00 4.92
N ALA A 21 -1.33 7.96 5.75
CA ALA A 21 -2.00 7.91 7.05
C ALA A 21 -1.03 7.37 8.10
N THR A 22 -1.36 7.56 9.36
CA THR A 22 -0.57 7.04 10.48
C THR A 22 -1.26 5.86 11.14
N THR A 23 -0.46 4.92 11.63
CA THR A 23 -0.94 3.73 12.33
C THR A 23 -1.46 4.06 13.73
N ASN A 24 -2.48 3.34 14.18
CA ASN A 24 -2.85 3.28 15.60
C ASN A 24 -1.93 2.29 16.37
N ALA A 25 -2.21 2.07 17.66
CA ALA A 25 -1.42 1.17 18.51
C ALA A 25 -1.44 -0.31 18.09
N ALA A 26 -2.40 -0.71 17.26
CA ALA A 26 -2.48 -2.05 16.67
C ALA A 26 -1.75 -2.15 15.31
N GLY A 27 -1.04 -1.09 14.89
CA GLY A 27 -0.38 -1.01 13.58
C GLY A 27 -1.36 -0.84 12.42
N VAL A 28 -2.60 -0.43 12.69
CA VAL A 28 -3.63 -0.26 11.66
C VAL A 28 -3.68 1.20 11.21
N ALA A 29 -3.55 1.42 9.90
CA ALA A 29 -3.76 2.71 9.24
C ALA A 29 -5.04 2.66 8.41
N VAL A 30 -5.89 3.68 8.53
CA VAL A 30 -7.15 3.79 7.78
C VAL A 30 -7.05 4.94 6.79
N PHE A 31 -7.40 4.65 5.54
CA PHE A 31 -7.33 5.58 4.42
C PHE A 31 -8.72 5.88 3.88
N SER A 32 -8.94 7.11 3.45
CA SER A 32 -10.18 7.55 2.80
C SER A 32 -9.84 8.42 1.57
N TRP A 33 -10.68 8.31 0.54
CA TRP A 33 -10.56 9.04 -0.72
C TRP A 33 -11.93 9.22 -1.39
N THR A 34 -11.98 10.06 -2.43
CA THR A 34 -13.18 10.21 -3.25
C THR A 34 -13.47 8.91 -4.00
N ALA A 35 -14.65 8.32 -3.80
CA ALA A 35 -14.98 7.00 -4.32
C ALA A 35 -14.66 6.82 -5.82
N CYS A 36 -14.02 5.69 -6.16
CA CYS A 36 -13.85 5.26 -7.55
C CYS A 36 -15.18 4.75 -8.12
N ALA A 37 -15.34 4.82 -9.45
CA ALA A 37 -16.52 4.27 -10.13
C ALA A 37 -16.54 2.72 -10.20
N ALA A 38 -15.39 2.08 -9.95
CA ALA A 38 -15.20 0.63 -9.92
C ALA A 38 -14.16 0.29 -8.83
N PRO A 39 -14.04 -1.00 -8.41
CA PRO A 39 -13.04 -1.40 -7.43
C PRO A 39 -11.63 -0.93 -7.81
N PRO A 40 -10.96 -0.13 -6.97
CA PRO A 40 -9.60 0.32 -7.26
C PRO A 40 -8.57 -0.79 -7.10
N ASP A 41 -7.45 -0.64 -7.81
CA ASP A 41 -6.20 -1.27 -7.41
C ASP A 41 -5.54 -0.40 -6.33
N VAL A 42 -5.27 -0.99 -5.17
CA VAL A 42 -4.65 -0.31 -4.04
C VAL A 42 -3.35 -1.04 -3.72
N GLN A 43 -2.26 -0.29 -3.65
CA GLN A 43 -0.95 -0.82 -3.31
C GLN A 43 -0.36 -0.07 -2.11
N VAL A 44 0.12 -0.81 -1.11
CA VAL A 44 0.97 -0.22 -0.06
C VAL A 44 2.35 0.05 -0.66
N LEU A 45 2.80 1.30 -0.56
CA LEU A 45 4.15 1.68 -0.98
C LEU A 45 5.09 1.48 0.22
N GLU A 46 6.07 0.60 0.04
CA GLU A 46 7.10 0.39 1.04
C GLU A 46 7.97 1.65 1.18
N THR A 47 8.32 1.99 2.42
CA THR A 47 9.13 3.15 2.76
C THR A 47 10.16 2.79 3.82
N TRP A 48 10.98 3.75 4.22
CA TRP A 48 12.02 3.57 5.22
C TRP A 48 11.87 4.61 6.34
N SER A 49 12.13 4.20 7.57
CA SER A 49 12.32 5.07 8.73
C SER A 49 13.66 4.75 9.35
N GLY A 50 14.68 5.56 9.04
CA GLY A 50 16.07 5.15 9.24
C GLY A 50 16.36 3.87 8.46
N ASP A 51 16.99 2.90 9.10
CA ASP A 51 17.33 1.60 8.49
C ASP A 51 16.20 0.56 8.56
N ALA A 52 15.04 0.94 9.13
CA ALA A 52 13.88 0.06 9.23
C ALA A 52 12.94 0.25 8.03
N GLN A 53 12.64 -0.84 7.33
CA GLN A 53 11.65 -0.87 6.27
C GLN A 53 10.25 -0.84 6.88
N ILE A 54 9.38 0.01 6.36
CA ILE A 54 7.96 0.09 6.69
C ILE A 54 7.17 -0.41 5.48
N GLY A 55 6.31 -1.40 5.70
CA GLY A 55 5.43 -1.96 4.70
C GLY A 55 4.13 -2.44 5.33
N GLY A 56 3.41 -3.31 4.65
CA GLY A 56 2.18 -3.87 5.19
C GLY A 56 1.31 -4.52 4.13
N SER A 57 0.07 -4.81 4.53
CA SER A 57 -0.91 -5.39 3.62
C SER A 57 -2.28 -4.77 3.87
N ILE A 58 -3.04 -4.62 2.78
CA ILE A 58 -4.43 -4.20 2.83
C ILE A 58 -5.24 -5.33 3.43
N THR A 59 -5.97 -5.06 4.51
CA THR A 59 -6.82 -6.04 5.20
C THR A 59 -8.30 -5.88 4.86
N ALA A 60 -8.69 -4.69 4.42
CA ALA A 60 -10.02 -4.39 3.90
C ALA A 60 -9.94 -3.23 2.90
N GLN A 61 -10.80 -3.24 1.89
CA GLN A 61 -10.92 -2.14 0.93
C GLN A 61 -12.35 -1.95 0.44
N SER A 62 -12.63 -0.74 -0.01
CA SER A 62 -13.89 -0.31 -0.62
C SER A 62 -13.62 0.64 -1.78
N LEU A 63 -14.67 1.17 -2.41
CA LEU A 63 -14.52 2.17 -3.48
C LEU A 63 -13.88 3.47 -3.00
N GLY A 64 -13.98 3.82 -1.72
CA GLY A 64 -13.57 5.11 -1.15
C GLY A 64 -12.60 5.03 0.03
N GLY A 65 -12.01 3.86 0.29
CA GLY A 65 -11.10 3.70 1.42
C GLY A 65 -10.51 2.31 1.54
N ALA A 66 -9.46 2.19 2.34
CA ALA A 66 -8.82 0.93 2.69
C ALA A 66 -8.24 0.95 4.11
N THR A 67 -8.08 -0.23 4.67
CA THR A 67 -7.42 -0.48 5.96
C THR A 67 -6.14 -1.24 5.68
N VAL A 68 -5.02 -0.78 6.24
CA VAL A 68 -3.71 -1.43 6.12
C VAL A 68 -3.24 -1.86 7.50
N LEU A 69 -2.83 -3.11 7.63
CA LEU A 69 -2.01 -3.56 8.75
C LEU A 69 -0.54 -3.35 8.37
N ALA A 70 0.10 -2.39 9.03
CA ALA A 70 1.49 -2.04 8.78
C ALA A 70 2.46 -2.86 9.63
N LYS A 71 3.60 -3.14 9.03
CA LYS A 71 4.72 -3.85 9.63
C LYS A 71 5.99 -3.03 9.47
N VAL A 72 6.89 -3.16 10.44
CA VAL A 72 8.23 -2.59 10.39
C VAL A 72 9.25 -3.71 10.53
N SER A 73 10.36 -3.65 9.79
CA SER A 73 11.46 -4.61 9.94
C SER A 73 12.10 -4.49 11.33
N ARG A 74 12.65 -5.59 11.82
CA ARG A 74 13.40 -5.62 13.08
C ARG A 74 14.88 -5.38 12.82
N GLY A 75 15.49 -4.51 13.62
CA GLY A 75 16.95 -4.35 13.62
C GLY A 75 17.70 -5.54 14.25
N THR A 76 17.01 -6.36 15.06
CA THR A 76 17.58 -7.58 15.66
C THR A 76 16.61 -8.75 15.52
N LEU A 77 17.10 -9.87 15.00
CA LEU A 77 16.33 -11.09 14.80
C LEU A 77 16.64 -12.10 15.91
N LEU A 78 15.62 -12.42 16.71
CA LEU A 78 15.69 -13.55 17.64
C LEU A 78 15.36 -14.83 16.87
N LEU A 79 16.00 -15.96 17.21
CA LEU A 79 15.77 -17.26 16.55
C LEU A 79 14.31 -17.73 16.57
N SER A 80 13.49 -17.23 17.51
CA SER A 80 12.08 -17.58 17.66
C SER A 80 11.11 -16.59 16.99
N ALA A 81 11.61 -15.53 16.34
CA ALA A 81 10.77 -14.47 15.79
C ALA A 81 11.03 -14.22 14.30
N GLY A 82 10.00 -13.71 13.62
CA GLY A 82 10.11 -13.28 12.23
C GLY A 82 10.82 -11.92 12.07
N PRO A 83 11.24 -11.58 10.83
CA PRO A 83 11.98 -10.36 10.53
C PRO A 83 11.16 -9.06 10.62
N PHE A 84 9.83 -9.16 10.76
CA PHE A 84 8.93 -8.02 10.84
C PHE A 84 8.09 -8.07 12.12
N GLN A 85 7.76 -6.89 12.65
CA GLN A 85 6.83 -6.70 13.76
C GLN A 85 5.74 -5.70 13.38
N THR A 86 4.64 -5.70 14.15
CA THR A 86 3.59 -4.69 14.01
C THR A 86 4.17 -3.30 14.21
N ALA A 87 3.86 -2.39 13.29
CA ALA A 87 4.28 -0.99 13.41
C ALA A 87 3.67 -0.35 14.66
N ALA A 88 4.46 0.45 15.38
CA ALA A 88 3.97 1.21 16.52
C ALA A 88 2.95 2.28 16.08
N ALA A 89 2.27 2.93 17.04
CA ALA A 89 1.40 4.06 16.73
C ALA A 89 2.21 5.24 16.13
N GLY A 90 1.59 5.97 15.20
CA GLY A 90 2.19 7.16 14.58
C GLY A 90 3.13 6.89 13.42
N VAL A 91 3.34 5.63 13.02
CA VAL A 91 4.16 5.29 11.85
C VAL A 91 3.41 5.66 10.57
N ALA A 92 4.05 6.45 9.71
CA ALA A 92 3.48 6.87 8.43
C ALA A 92 3.47 5.71 7.43
N VAL A 93 2.34 5.50 6.77
CA VAL A 93 2.14 4.48 5.74
C VAL A 93 1.54 5.16 4.52
N THR A 94 2.06 4.85 3.34
CA THR A 94 1.57 5.43 2.08
C THR A 94 0.95 4.35 1.21
N VAL A 95 -0.21 4.65 0.62
CA VAL A 95 -0.83 3.81 -0.41
C VAL A 95 -0.90 4.56 -1.74
N ARG A 96 -0.81 3.82 -2.85
CA ARG A 96 -1.19 4.28 -4.18
C ARG A 96 -2.55 3.68 -4.52
N VAL A 97 -3.44 4.51 -5.04
CA VAL A 97 -4.77 4.10 -5.52
C VAL A 97 -4.84 4.35 -7.02
N ILE A 98 -5.31 3.36 -7.77
CA ILE A 98 -5.56 3.46 -9.21
C ILE A 98 -7.04 3.17 -9.46
N CYS A 99 -7.78 4.23 -9.80
CA CYS A 99 -9.13 4.15 -10.37
C CYS A 99 -9.01 4.32 -11.90
#